data_AF-A0A196L8C0-F1
#
_entry.id   AF-A0A196L8C0-F1
#
_cell.length_a   1.000
_cell.length_b   1.000
_cell.length_c   1.000
_cell.angle_alpha   90.00
_cell.angle_beta   90.00
_cell.angle_gamma   90.00
#
_symmetry.space_group_name_H-M   'P 1'
#
loop_
_entity.id
_entity.type
_entity.pdbx_description
1 polymer ?
#
loop_
_entity_poly.entity_id
_entity_poly.type
_entity_poly.pdbx_seq_one_letter_code
_entity_poly.pdbx_strand_id
1 'polypeptide(L)'
;MTQAGMPDQMKMIPIWVGKPFTAANFRENLVTLTKQNNPDYQAHHQLPQMYRATFEQAGLMIDDPRYGLWWCSKAGVSTNHSSQAANYNAKWDQFFATTASPSQDEILTYMKSLVSLYVYTC
;
A
#
# COMPACT_ATOMS: atom_id res chain seq x y z
N MET A 1 -20.77 20.30 1.96
CA MET A 1 -20.04 19.01 2.05
C MET A 1 -18.66 19.34 2.59
N THR A 2 -18.44 19.03 3.87
CA THR A 2 -17.27 19.44 4.64
C THR A 2 -16.03 18.69 4.14
N GLN A 3 -15.02 19.47 3.76
CA GLN A 3 -13.68 19.01 3.45
C GLN A 3 -13.13 18.32 4.69
N ALA A 4 -13.00 16.99 4.66
CA ALA A 4 -12.34 16.25 5.72
C ALA A 4 -10.90 16.78 5.83
N GLY A 5 -10.57 17.34 7.01
CA GLY A 5 -9.28 17.93 7.29
C GLY A 5 -8.16 16.95 7.01
N MET A 6 -7.12 17.43 6.33
CA MET A 6 -5.92 16.65 6.09
C MET A 6 -5.28 16.30 7.45
N PRO A 7 -5.01 15.01 7.76
CA PRO A 7 -4.41 14.62 9.02
C PRO A 7 -3.02 15.26 9.19
N ASP A 8 -2.74 15.67 10.43
CA ASP A 8 -1.63 16.54 10.85
C ASP A 8 -0.21 15.97 10.58
N GLN A 9 -0.13 14.74 10.05
CA GLN A 9 1.12 14.05 9.70
C GLN A 9 1.74 14.50 8.36
N MET A 10 1.07 15.38 7.60
CA MET A 10 1.64 15.96 6.37
C MET A 10 2.80 16.95 6.64
N LYS A 11 3.14 17.19 7.92
CA LYS A 11 4.15 18.17 8.36
C LYS A 11 5.62 17.77 8.18
N MET A 12 5.95 16.56 7.73
CA MET A 12 7.37 16.10 7.69
C MET A 12 7.89 15.62 6.33
N ILE A 13 7.27 15.99 5.21
CA ILE A 13 7.86 15.75 3.87
C ILE A 13 8.08 17.11 3.20
N PRO A 14 9.26 17.39 2.60
CA PRO A 14 9.42 18.58 1.77
C PRO A 14 8.41 18.49 0.62
N ILE A 15 7.33 19.26 0.72
CA ILE A 15 6.28 19.54 -0.27
C ILE A 15 5.95 18.34 -1.18
N TRP A 16 4.95 17.53 -0.79
CA TRP A 16 4.35 16.56 -1.72
C TRP A 16 3.77 17.28 -2.94
N VAL A 17 4.29 16.99 -4.13
CA VAL A 17 3.83 17.57 -5.41
C VAL A 17 3.05 16.51 -6.21
N GLY A 18 1.95 16.01 -5.63
CA GLY A 18 1.05 15.07 -6.29
C GLY A 18 -0.41 15.26 -5.85
N LYS A 19 -1.29 14.32 -6.20
CA LYS A 19 -2.72 14.40 -5.86
C LYS A 19 -2.96 14.03 -4.39
N PRO A 20 -4.13 14.37 -3.82
CA PRO A 20 -4.53 13.92 -2.49
C PRO A 20 -4.44 12.39 -2.36
N PHE A 21 -3.97 11.90 -1.21
CA PHE A 21 -3.84 10.47 -0.92
C PHE A 21 -5.21 9.82 -0.73
N THR A 22 -5.69 9.21 -1.81
CA THR A 22 -6.96 8.49 -1.87
C THR A 22 -6.78 7.27 -2.76
N ALA A 23 -7.61 6.24 -2.56
CA ALA A 23 -7.57 5.03 -3.38
C ALA A 23 -7.62 5.30 -4.89
N ALA A 24 -8.44 6.27 -5.32
CA ALA A 24 -8.58 6.64 -6.72
C ALA A 24 -7.31 7.32 -7.29
N ASN A 25 -6.60 8.09 -6.47
CA ASN A 25 -5.36 8.78 -6.89
C ASN A 25 -4.10 7.92 -6.67
N PHE A 26 -4.20 6.77 -6.01
CA PHE A 26 -3.05 6.00 -5.55
C PHE A 26 -2.08 5.64 -6.68
N ARG A 27 -2.60 5.11 -7.80
CA ARG A 27 -1.75 4.75 -8.96
C ARG A 27 -1.01 5.98 -9.50
N GLU A 28 -1.69 7.10 -9.67
CA GLU A 28 -1.08 8.32 -10.23
C GLU A 28 -0.05 8.93 -9.28
N ASN A 29 -0.31 8.88 -7.98
CA ASN A 29 0.63 9.27 -6.95
C ASN A 29 1.85 8.33 -6.94
N LEU A 30 1.66 7.03 -7.16
CA LEU A 30 2.76 6.07 -7.28
C LEU A 30 3.61 6.33 -8.54
N VAL A 31 2.98 6.65 -9.68
CA VAL A 31 3.68 7.10 -10.90
C VAL A 31 4.49 8.36 -10.60
N THR A 32 3.91 9.32 -9.87
CA THR A 32 4.57 10.57 -9.50
C THR A 32 5.81 10.31 -8.63
N LEU A 33 5.71 9.37 -7.69
CA LEU A 33 6.80 8.99 -6.79
C LEU A 33 7.91 8.22 -7.51
N THR A 34 7.58 7.18 -8.27
CA THR A 34 8.57 6.25 -8.85
C THR A 34 9.04 6.65 -10.24
N LYS A 35 8.33 7.59 -10.90
CA LYS A 35 8.52 7.94 -12.32
C LYS A 35 8.33 6.74 -13.26
N GLN A 36 7.55 5.74 -12.86
CA GLN A 36 7.25 4.55 -13.66
C GLN A 36 5.76 4.52 -14.01
N ASN A 37 5.45 4.21 -15.27
CA ASN A 37 4.09 3.96 -15.74
C ASN A 37 4.10 2.85 -16.81
N ASN A 38 4.37 1.62 -16.39
CA ASN A 38 4.45 0.46 -17.27
C ASN A 38 3.08 -0.26 -17.31
N PRO A 39 2.50 -0.53 -18.51
CA PRO A 39 1.24 -1.26 -18.63
C PRO A 39 1.31 -2.72 -18.14
N ASP A 40 2.49 -3.33 -18.13
CA ASP A 40 2.69 -4.69 -17.60
C ASP A 40 2.64 -4.75 -16.07
N TYR A 41 2.50 -3.60 -15.38
CA TYR A 41 2.51 -3.50 -13.92
C TYR A 41 1.25 -2.84 -13.37
N GLN A 42 0.77 -3.40 -12.25
CA GLN A 42 -0.32 -2.83 -11.45
C GLN A 42 0.22 -2.25 -10.14
N ALA A 43 -0.41 -1.17 -9.68
CA ALA A 43 -0.10 -0.60 -8.38
C ALA A 43 -0.69 -1.51 -7.30
N HIS A 44 0.13 -1.90 -6.34
CA HIS A 44 -0.24 -2.74 -5.23
C HIS A 44 -0.04 -1.99 -3.91
N HIS A 45 -1.08 -1.95 -3.07
CA HIS A 45 -0.99 -1.45 -1.70
C HIS A 45 -0.29 -2.47 -0.81
N GLN A 46 0.83 -2.11 -0.21
CA GLN A 46 1.50 -2.93 0.81
C GLN A 46 0.68 -3.00 2.11
N LEU A 47 -0.22 -2.03 2.33
CA LEU A 47 -1.21 -2.01 3.40
C LEU A 47 -2.61 -2.23 2.77
N PRO A 48 -3.18 -3.45 2.80
CA PRO A 48 -4.39 -3.77 2.05
C PRO A 48 -5.61 -2.93 2.45
N GLN A 49 -6.37 -2.47 1.45
CA GLN A 49 -7.51 -1.56 1.66
C GLN A 49 -8.59 -2.13 2.59
N MET A 50 -8.76 -3.46 2.65
CA MET A 50 -9.73 -4.11 3.53
C MET A 50 -9.45 -3.87 5.03
N TYR A 51 -8.21 -3.52 5.39
CA TYR A 51 -7.78 -3.23 6.77
C TYR A 51 -7.61 -1.74 7.06
N ARG A 52 -8.12 -0.87 6.17
CA ARG A 52 -7.98 0.59 6.25
C ARG A 52 -8.26 1.15 7.65
N ALA A 53 -9.37 0.77 8.27
CA ALA A 53 -9.74 1.30 9.57
C ALA A 53 -8.67 1.03 10.64
N THR A 54 -8.11 -0.18 10.67
CA THR A 54 -7.04 -0.56 11.61
C THR A 54 -5.77 0.24 11.34
N PHE A 55 -5.41 0.43 10.07
CA PHE A 55 -4.24 1.22 9.70
C PHE A 55 -4.39 2.70 10.04
N GLU A 56 -5.56 3.29 9.74
CA GLU A 56 -5.86 4.69 10.05
C GLU A 56 -5.90 4.93 11.56
N GLN A 57 -6.42 3.98 12.34
CA GLN A 57 -6.36 4.02 13.80
C GLN A 57 -4.91 4.00 14.32
N ALA A 58 -4.01 3.28 13.66
CA ALA A 58 -2.57 3.28 13.95
C ALA A 58 -1.83 4.50 13.34
N GLY A 59 -2.55 5.47 12.76
CA GLY A 59 -1.95 6.67 12.18
C GLY A 59 -1.22 6.42 10.86
N LEU A 60 -1.66 5.43 10.06
CA LEU A 60 -1.12 5.13 8.74
C LEU A 60 -2.10 5.54 7.63
N MET A 61 -1.61 6.36 6.70
CA MET A 61 -2.35 6.78 5.52
C MET A 61 -2.05 5.84 4.36
N ILE A 62 -2.86 4.79 4.18
CA ILE A 62 -2.52 3.68 3.28
C ILE A 62 -2.45 4.06 1.79
N ASP A 63 -3.10 5.16 1.39
CA ASP A 63 -3.05 5.68 0.02
C ASP A 63 -1.86 6.61 -0.24
N ASP A 64 -0.95 6.74 0.73
CA ASP A 64 0.35 7.32 0.51
C ASP A 64 1.15 6.41 -0.44
N PRO A 65 1.67 6.93 -1.57
CA PRO A 65 2.39 6.11 -2.55
C PRO A 65 3.68 5.49 -1.99
N ARG A 66 4.18 5.94 -0.82
CA ARG A 66 5.29 5.26 -0.12
C ARG A 66 4.94 3.86 0.36
N TYR A 67 3.65 3.54 0.49
CA TYR A 67 3.14 2.20 0.78
C TYR A 67 2.71 1.45 -0.49
N GLY A 68 3.17 1.89 -1.66
CA GLY A 68 2.87 1.29 -2.95
C GLY A 68 4.06 0.61 -3.60
N LEU A 69 3.79 -0.50 -4.27
CA LEU A 69 4.75 -1.20 -5.15
C LEU A 69 4.13 -1.43 -6.53
N TRP A 70 4.99 -1.53 -7.54
CA TRP A 70 4.61 -2.00 -8.86
C TRP A 70 4.76 -3.51 -8.93
N TRP A 71 3.65 -4.22 -9.09
CA TRP A 71 3.65 -5.68 -9.25
C TRP A 71 3.42 -6.04 -10.70
N CYS A 72 4.24 -6.96 -11.23
CA CYS A 72 4.05 -7.56 -12.54
C CYS A 72 2.63 -8.08 -12.65
N SER A 73 1.90 -7.66 -13.66
CA SER A 73 0.54 -8.09 -13.98
C SER A 73 0.46 -8.70 -15.38
N LYS A 74 1.61 -8.98 -15.99
CA LYS A 74 1.70 -9.61 -17.31
C LYS A 74 1.02 -10.99 -17.28
N ALA A 75 0.14 -11.21 -18.25
CA ALA A 75 -0.56 -12.48 -18.40
C ALA A 75 0.45 -13.63 -18.65
N GLY A 76 0.17 -14.79 -18.06
CA GLY A 76 1.02 -15.98 -18.21
C GLY A 76 2.25 -16.04 -17.30
N VAL A 77 2.51 -15.00 -16.50
CA VAL A 77 3.56 -15.03 -15.46
C VAL A 77 2.98 -15.59 -14.17
N SER A 78 3.67 -16.57 -13.56
CA SER A 78 3.22 -17.22 -12.31
C SER A 78 3.18 -16.28 -11.11
N THR A 79 4.04 -15.26 -11.11
CA THR A 79 4.12 -14.18 -10.12
C THR A 79 3.28 -12.96 -10.51
N ASN A 80 2.25 -13.12 -11.34
CA ASN A 80 1.40 -11.99 -11.68
C ASN A 80 0.65 -11.43 -10.45
N HIS A 81 0.17 -10.19 -10.58
CA HIS A 81 -0.40 -9.45 -9.46
C HIS A 81 -1.56 -10.20 -8.80
N SER A 82 -2.48 -10.73 -9.60
CA SER A 82 -3.65 -11.44 -9.09
C SER A 82 -3.30 -12.71 -8.32
N SER A 83 -2.31 -13.50 -8.77
CA SER A 83 -1.92 -14.74 -8.08
C SER A 83 -1.27 -14.45 -6.72
N GLN A 84 -0.42 -13.42 -6.66
CA GLN A 84 0.30 -13.06 -5.44
C GLN A 84 -0.57 -12.30 -4.45
N ALA A 85 -1.50 -11.45 -4.91
CA ALA A 85 -2.29 -10.59 -4.04
C ALA A 85 -3.19 -11.39 -3.09
N ALA A 86 -3.71 -12.53 -3.53
CA ALA A 86 -4.50 -13.42 -2.67
C ALA A 86 -3.65 -13.99 -1.53
N ASN A 87 -2.43 -14.44 -1.80
CA ASN A 87 -1.53 -14.93 -0.75
C ASN A 87 -1.11 -13.80 0.20
N TYR A 88 -0.86 -12.60 -0.35
CA TYR A 88 -0.49 -11.43 0.43
C TYR A 88 -1.57 -11.02 1.42
N ASN A 89 -2.82 -10.97 0.97
CA ASN A 89 -3.96 -10.69 1.85
C ASN A 89 -4.13 -11.78 2.90
N ALA A 90 -4.01 -13.06 2.54
CA ALA A 90 -4.09 -14.16 3.51
C ALA A 90 -3.02 -14.07 4.62
N LYS A 91 -1.85 -13.48 4.34
CA LYS A 91 -0.83 -13.21 5.36
C LYS A 91 -1.27 -12.10 6.32
N TRP A 92 -1.86 -11.02 5.81
CA TRP A 92 -2.47 -10.01 6.66
C TRP A 92 -3.62 -10.56 7.51
N ASP A 93 -4.47 -11.44 6.95
CA ASP A 93 -5.52 -12.13 7.71
C ASP A 93 -4.92 -12.88 8.91
N GLN A 94 -3.81 -13.60 8.70
CA GLN A 94 -3.11 -14.32 9.77
C GLN A 94 -2.56 -13.39 10.85
N PHE A 95 -1.96 -12.27 10.45
CA PHE A 95 -1.43 -11.28 11.38
C PHE A 95 -2.53 -10.69 12.28
N PHE A 96 -3.65 -10.28 11.68
CA PHE A 96 -4.76 -9.69 12.44
C PHE A 96 -5.58 -10.70 13.24
N ALA A 97 -5.52 -11.99 12.90
CA ALA A 97 -6.14 -13.04 13.70
C ALA A 97 -5.46 -13.22 15.08
N THR A 98 -4.17 -12.91 15.19
CA THR A 98 -3.39 -13.08 16.43
C THR A 98 -3.05 -11.78 17.15
N THR A 99 -3.26 -10.63 16.49
CA THR A 99 -2.82 -9.33 17.01
C THR A 99 -3.96 -8.32 16.89
N ALA A 100 -4.67 -8.10 18.00
CA ALA A 100 -5.71 -7.09 18.09
C ALA A 100 -5.09 -5.70 18.32
N SER A 101 -5.42 -4.74 17.45
CA SER A 101 -4.95 -3.34 17.52
C SER A 101 -3.43 -3.16 17.58
N PRO A 102 -2.68 -3.64 16.56
CA PRO A 102 -1.24 -3.45 16.51
C PRO A 102 -0.84 -1.98 16.44
N SER A 103 0.29 -1.65 17.05
CA SER A 103 0.94 -0.35 16.92
C SER A 103 1.40 -0.09 15.48
N GLN A 104 1.66 1.18 15.19
CA GLN A 104 2.22 1.59 13.89
C GLN A 104 3.51 0.83 13.55
N ASP A 105 4.42 0.66 14.52
CA ASP A 105 5.70 0.00 14.32
C ASP A 105 5.57 -1.50 14.04
N GLU A 106 4.62 -2.18 14.71
CA GLU A 106 4.32 -3.60 14.44
C GLU A 106 3.79 -3.79 13.03
N ILE A 107 2.87 -2.92 12.59
CA ILE A 107 2.32 -2.95 11.24
C ILE A 107 3.42 -2.73 10.20
N LEU A 108 4.27 -1.72 10.38
CA LEU A 108 5.35 -1.42 9.43
C LEU A 108 6.43 -2.50 9.43
N THR A 109 6.73 -3.11 10.58
CA THR A 109 7.67 -4.23 10.69
C THR A 109 7.12 -5.46 9.96
N TYR A 110 5.85 -5.79 10.19
CA TYR A 110 5.18 -6.89 9.52
C TYR A 110 5.12 -6.68 8.01
N MET A 111 4.67 -5.50 7.56
CA MET A 111 4.64 -5.09 6.15
C MET A 111 6.00 -5.29 5.47
N LYS A 112 7.10 -4.81 6.09
CA LYS A 112 8.46 -4.97 5.55
C LYS A 112 8.87 -6.44 5.44
N SER A 113 8.59 -7.24 6.48
CA SER A 113 8.88 -8.68 6.47
C SER A 113 8.09 -9.39 5.36
N LEU A 114 6.81 -9.06 5.19
CA LEU A 114 5.94 -9.67 4.21
C LEU A 114 6.37 -9.32 2.79
N VAL A 115 6.71 -8.06 2.54
CA VAL A 115 7.20 -7.57 1.25
C VAL A 115 8.50 -8.27 0.82
N SER A 116 9.36 -8.71 1.75
CA SER A 116 10.57 -9.46 1.38
C SER A 116 10.31 -10.86 0.82
N LEU A 117 9.08 -11.38 0.94
CA LEU A 117 8.74 -12.74 0.51
C LEU A 117 8.27 -12.84 -0.95
N TYR A 118 8.09 -11.72 -1.65
CA TYR A 118 7.47 -11.68 -2.97
C TYR A 118 8.39 -11.08 -4.03
N VAL A 119 8.20 -11.51 -5.28
CA VAL A 119 8.91 -11.00 -6.46
C VAL A 119 7.93 -10.19 -7.29
N TYR A 120 8.30 -8.96 -7.62
CA TYR A 120 7.38 -7.99 -8.22
C TYR A 120 7.66 -7.69 -9.69
N THR A 121 8.76 -8.19 -10.22
CA THR A 121 9.22 -7.91 -11.58
C THR A 121 8.67 -8.93 -12.57
N CYS A 122 8.31 -8.44 -13.76
CA CYS A 122 8.40 -9.24 -14.98
C CYS A 122 9.88 -9.26 -15.41
#